data_AF-A0A6V7JCC0-F1
#
_entry.id   AF-A0A6V7JCC0-F1
#
_cell.length_a   1.000
_cell.length_b   1.000
_cell.length_c   1.000
_cell.angle_alpha   90.00
_cell.angle_beta   90.00
_cell.angle_gamma   90.00
#
_symmetry.space_group_name_H-M   'P 1'
#
loop_
_entity.id
_entity.type
_entity.pdbx_description
1 polymer ?
#
loop_
_entity_poly.entity_id
_entity_poly.type
_entity_poly.pdbx_seq_one_letter_code
_entity_poly.pdbx_strand_id
1 'polypeptide(L)' 'ANGVAGHIMVNGSKMESRRFRKLSCYIMQEDLLQPKLTVWEAMNFAADLKLGSLVDRKTKAAV' A
#
# COMPACT_ATOMS: atom_id res chain seq x y z
N ALA A 1 13.19 -28.83 4.64
CA ALA A 1 13.61 -27.47 4.20
C ALA A 1 13.68 -26.60 5.44
N ASN A 2 14.88 -26.19 5.85
CA ASN A 2 15.07 -25.39 7.06
C ASN A 2 14.81 -23.94 6.67
N GLY A 3 13.60 -23.46 6.95
CA GLY A 3 13.17 -22.10 6.62
C GLY A 3 13.96 -21.04 7.39
N VAL A 4 13.76 -19.77 7.01
CA VAL A 4 14.30 -18.62 7.73
C VAL A 4 13.43 -18.36 8.96
N ALA A 5 14.04 -18.31 10.14
CA ALA A 5 13.37 -18.01 11.41
C ALA A 5 13.86 -16.67 11.98
N GLY A 6 12.95 -15.92 12.61
CA GLY A 6 13.26 -14.63 13.22
C GLY A 6 12.02 -13.86 13.66
N HIS A 7 12.23 -12.64 14.15
CA HIS A 7 11.16 -11.73 14.55
C HIS A 7 11.30 -10.41 13.80
N ILE A 8 10.17 -9.88 13.32
CA ILE A 8 10.11 -8.54 12.72
C ILE A 8 9.59 -7.59 13.80
N MET A 9 10.36 -6.54 14.09
CA MET A 9 10.03 -5.52 15.08
C MET A 9 9.89 -4.17 14.40
N VAL A 10 8.85 -3.41 14.75
CA VAL A 10 8.71 -2.00 14.38
C VAL A 10 8.49 -1.19 15.65
N ASN A 11 9.30 -0.16 15.85
CA ASN A 11 9.28 0.70 17.03
C ASN A 11 9.32 -0.10 18.35
N GLY A 12 10.17 -1.13 18.42
CA GLY A 12 10.36 -1.97 19.61
C GLY A 12 9.24 -2.99 19.88
N SER A 13 8.18 -3.02 19.08
CA SER A 13 7.06 -3.96 19.23
C SER A 13 7.11 -5.08 18.19
N LYS A 14 6.78 -6.31 18.60
CA LYS A 14 6.64 -7.45 17.69
C LYS A 14 5.51 -7.18 16.69
N MET A 15 5.80 -7.33 15.41
CA MET A 15 4.82 -6.99 14.37
C MET A 15 3.83 -8.11 14.10
N GLU A 16 2.56 -7.71 14.10
CA GLU A 16 1.46 -8.47 13.53
C GLU A 16 1.40 -8.24 12.01
N SER A 17 1.50 -9.31 11.22
CA SER A 17 1.63 -9.23 9.75
C SER A 17 0.47 -8.47 9.07
N ARG A 18 -0.75 -8.55 9.61
CA ARG A 18 -1.92 -7.80 9.09
C ARG A 18 -1.79 -6.29 9.30
N ARG A 19 -1.20 -5.88 10.43
CA ARG A 19 -1.06 -4.46 10.79
C ARG A 19 0.07 -3.81 9.99
N PHE A 20 1.12 -4.58 9.67
CA PHE A 20 2.22 -4.12 8.83
C PHE A 20 1.76 -3.64 7.46
N ARG A 21 0.94 -4.41 6.74
CA ARG A 21 0.42 -4.04 5.41
C ARG A 21 -0.30 -2.68 5.37
N LYS A 22 -0.84 -2.23 6.50
CA LYS A 22 -1.47 -0.90 6.60
C LYS A 22 -0.46 0.23 6.82
N LEU A 23 0.67 -0.06 7.46
CA LEU A 23 1.68 0.91 7.87
C LEU A 23 2.87 1.02 6.90
N SER A 24 3.08 0.03 6.05
CA SER A 24 4.18 -0.02 5.10
C SER A 24 3.72 0.03 3.64
N CYS A 25 4.59 0.51 2.77
CA CYS A 25 4.48 0.34 1.33
C CYS A 25 5.52 -0.68 0.86
N TYR A 26 5.17 -1.54 -0.10
CA TYR A 26 6.09 -2.43 -0.78
C TYR A 26 5.96 -2.20 -2.28
N ILE A 27 7.07 -1.85 -2.93
CA ILE A 27 7.15 -1.61 -4.37
C ILE A 27 7.83 -2.84 -4.98
N MET A 28 7.17 -3.44 -5.96
CA MET A 28 7.71 -4.60 -6.67
C MET A 28 8.76 -4.18 -7.68
N GLN A 29 9.61 -5.12 -8.09
CA GLN A 29 10.61 -4.86 -9.12
C GLN A 29 9.95 -4.65 -10.49
N GLU A 30 8.98 -5.48 -10.84
CA GLU A 30 8.18 -5.32 -12.05
C GLU A 30 6.92 -4.47 -11.81
N ASP A 31 6.68 -3.51 -12.70
CA ASP A 31 5.49 -2.67 -12.69
C ASP A 31 4.30 -3.38 -13.36
N LEU A 32 3.33 -3.78 -12.54
CA LEU A 32 2.07 -4.38 -13.00
C LEU A 32 0.97 -3.32 -13.14
N LEU A 33 1.18 -2.35 -14.03
CA LEU A 33 0.24 -1.24 -14.27
C LEU A 33 -0.77 -1.55 -15.39
N GLN A 34 -1.93 -0.88 -15.37
CA GLN A 34 -2.92 -0.98 -16.43
C GLN A 34 -2.49 -0.13 -17.64
N PRO A 35 -2.19 -0.74 -18.80
CA PRO A 35 -1.51 -0.05 -19.91
C PRO A 35 -2.38 0.98 -20.63
N LYS A 36 -3.69 0.97 -20.39
CA LYS A 36 -4.67 1.86 -21.05
C LYS A 36 -5.12 3.02 -20.16
N LEU A 37 -4.56 3.14 -18.96
CA LEU A 37 -4.85 4.26 -18.08
C LEU A 37 -3.75 5.31 -18.21
N THR A 38 -4.16 6.57 -18.21
CA THR A 38 -3.24 7.67 -17.96
C THR A 38 -2.74 7.61 -16.52
N VAL A 39 -1.60 8.27 -16.26
CA VAL A 39 -1.06 8.38 -14.90
C VAL A 39 -2.08 8.97 -13.93
N TRP A 40 -2.82 9.99 -14.36
CA TRP A 40 -3.84 10.64 -13.53
C TRP A 40 -4.98 9.68 -13.18
N GLU A 41 -5.47 8.89 -14.14
CA GLU A 41 -6.52 7.89 -13.88
C GLU A 41 -6.04 6.79 -12.94
N ALA A 42 -4.82 6.27 -13.15
CA ALA A 42 -4.24 5.23 -12.32
C ALA A 42 -4.06 5.71 -10.86
N MET A 43 -3.59 6.94 -10.67
CA MET A 43 -3.40 7.54 -9.34
C MET A 43 -4.74 7.79 -8.62
N ASN A 44 -5.75 8.32 -9.32
CA ASN A 44 -7.08 8.50 -8.72
C ASN A 44 -7.70 7.16 -8.31
N PHE A 45 -7.59 6.14 -9.18
CA PHE A 45 -8.06 4.80 -8.86
C PHE A 45 -7.36 4.20 -7.63
N ALA A 46 -6.04 4.34 -7.54
CA ALA A 46 -5.27 3.90 -6.38
C ALA A 46 -5.65 4.66 -5.09
N ALA A 47 -5.83 5.98 -5.17
CA ALA A 47 -6.22 6.82 -4.03
C ALA A 47 -7.61 6.43 -3.50
N ASP A 48 -8.59 6.20 -4.38
CA ASP A 48 -9.93 5.78 -4.01
C ASP A 48 -9.94 4.44 -3.24
N LEU A 49 -9.17 3.46 -3.72
CA LEU A 49 -9.03 2.16 -3.07
C LEU A 49 -8.27 2.24 -1.74
N LYS A 50 -7.21 3.06 -1.67
CA LYS A 50 -6.36 3.15 -0.47
C LYS A 50 -7.03 3.91 0.67
N LEU A 51 -7.75 4.98 0.36
CA LEU A 51 -8.31 5.92 1.35
C LEU A 51 -9.76 5.57 1.73
N GLY A 52 -10.49 4.82 0.90
CA GLY A 52 -11.86 4.40 1.18
C GLY A 52 -12.88 5.55 1.10
N SER A 53 -14.13 5.31 1.53
CA SER A 53 -15.24 6.27 1.36
C SER A 53 -15.30 7.37 2.44
N LEU A 54 -14.53 7.24 3.51
CA LEU A 54 -14.54 8.20 4.63
C LEU A 54 -13.75 9.49 4.33
N VAL A 55 -12.93 9.49 3.29
CA VAL A 55 -12.13 10.64 2.87
C VAL A 55 -12.84 11.37 1.74
N ASP A 56 -13.01 12.69 1.87
CA ASP A 56 -13.66 13.51 0.84
C ASP A 56 -12.88 13.50 -0.48
N ARG A 57 -13.61 13.62 -1.60
CA ARG A 57 -13.03 13.58 -2.94
C ARG A 57 -11.97 14.66 -3.15
N LYS A 58 -12.15 15.87 -2.62
CA LYS A 58 -11.14 16.93 -2.75
C LYS A 58 -9.85 16.55 -2.03
N THR A 59 -9.98 15.95 -0.86
CA THR A 59 -8.83 15.47 -0.07
C THR A 59 -8.11 14.33 -0.79
N LYS A 60 -8.83 13.40 -1.42
CA LYS A 60 -8.22 12.32 -2.21
C LYS A 60 -7.49 12.83 -3.44
N ALA A 61 -8.06 13.80 -4.15
CA ALA A 61 -7.47 14.37 -5.36
C ALA A 61 -6.22 15.24 -5.09
N ALA A 62 -5.96 15.57 -3.82
CA ALA A 62 -4.79 16.32 -3.39
C ALA A 62 -3.59 15.42 -3.01
N VAL A 63 -3.77 14.10 -3.02
CA VAL A 63 -2.73 13.08 -2.81
C VAL A 63 -2.12 12.71 -4.16
#